data_AF-A0A7R9Y9Q0-F1
#
_entry.id   AF-A0A7R9Y9Q0-F1
#
_cell.length_a   1.000
_cell.length_b   1.000
_cell.length_c   1.000
_cell.angle_alpha   90.00
_cell.angle_beta   90.00
_cell.angle_gamma   90.00
#
_symmetry.space_group_name_H-M   'P 1'
#
loop_
_entity.id
_entity.type
_entity.pdbx_description
1 polymer ?
#
loop_
_entity_poly.entity_id
_entity_poly.type
_entity_poly.pdbx_seq_one_letter_code
_entity_poly.pdbx_strand_id
1 'polypeptide(L)'
;RTSGCFTLAAMTAAVAALVVLASLLRTACLDPGIMPRGDPLPALEVFSILKTNRAKPYSHHFCDICNIACGSDMKAKHCKRCNNCLVGFDHHCEWVGNCVAKRNYPAYLLLLGSITYG
;
A
#
# COMPACT_ATOMS: atom_id res chain seq x y z
N ARG A 1 -39.89 -14.49 -21.98
CA ARG A 1 -38.89 -13.43 -22.30
C ARG A 1 -38.31 -12.77 -21.04
N THR A 2 -39.09 -12.66 -19.97
CA THR A 2 -38.69 -12.12 -18.66
C THR A 2 -37.62 -12.98 -17.95
N SER A 3 -37.73 -14.31 -17.99
CA SER A 3 -36.80 -15.22 -17.30
C SER A 3 -35.33 -15.10 -17.73
N GLY A 4 -35.08 -14.79 -19.01
CA GLY A 4 -33.72 -14.60 -19.54
C GLY A 4 -33.08 -13.26 -19.15
N CYS A 5 -33.89 -12.24 -18.86
CA CYS A 5 -33.40 -10.95 -18.37
C CYS A 5 -33.02 -11.05 -16.89
N PHE A 6 -33.82 -11.78 -16.10
CA PHE A 6 -33.51 -12.05 -14.69
C PHE A 6 -32.24 -12.88 -14.51
N THR A 7 -32.02 -13.91 -15.33
CA THR A 7 -30.78 -14.72 -15.25
C THR A 7 -29.56 -13.90 -15.66
N LEU A 8 -29.65 -13.06 -16.71
CA LEU A 8 -28.54 -12.20 -17.11
C LEU A 8 -28.18 -11.19 -16.01
N ALA A 9 -29.18 -10.51 -15.44
CA ALA A 9 -28.96 -9.56 -14.35
C ALA A 9 -28.37 -10.22 -13.09
N ALA A 10 -28.81 -11.44 -12.76
CA ALA A 10 -28.25 -12.20 -11.64
C ALA A 10 -26.78 -12.59 -11.89
N MET A 11 -26.44 -12.98 -13.13
CA MET A 11 -25.05 -13.31 -13.49
C MET A 11 -24.15 -12.07 -13.46
N THR A 12 -24.61 -10.91 -13.95
CA THR A 12 -23.83 -9.67 -13.88
C THR A 12 -23.57 -9.24 -12.43
N ALA A 13 -24.59 -9.32 -11.57
CA ALA A 13 -24.44 -9.01 -10.15
C ALA A 13 -23.47 -9.97 -9.44
N ALA A 14 -23.54 -11.27 -9.76
CA ALA A 14 -22.62 -12.26 -9.19
C ALA A 14 -21.17 -12.00 -9.61
N VAL A 15 -20.93 -11.66 -10.88
CA VAL A 15 -19.60 -11.30 -11.38
C VAL A 15 -19.09 -10.04 -10.69
N ALA A 16 -19.92 -9.00 -10.57
CA ALA A 16 -19.55 -7.77 -9.88
C ALA A 16 -19.16 -8.02 -8.41
N ALA A 17 -19.96 -8.82 -7.69
CA ALA A 17 -19.68 -9.19 -6.30
C ALA A 17 -18.36 -9.97 -6.16
N LEU A 18 -18.07 -10.89 -7.09
CA LEU A 18 -16.80 -11.62 -7.11
C LEU A 18 -15.61 -10.70 -7.37
N VAL A 19 -15.75 -9.72 -8.27
CA VAL A 19 -14.70 -8.72 -8.54
C VAL A 19 -14.45 -7.83 -7.32
N VAL A 20 -15.52 -7.36 -6.66
CA VAL A 20 -15.40 -6.57 -5.42
C VAL A 20 -14.68 -7.38 -4.34
N LEU A 21 -15.12 -8.61 -4.09
CA LEU A 21 -14.54 -9.47 -3.06
C LEU A 21 -13.08 -9.79 -3.36
N ALA A 22 -12.74 -10.17 -4.59
CA ALA A 22 -11.37 -10.44 -4.99
C ALA A 22 -10.48 -9.21 -4.84
N SER A 23 -10.96 -8.04 -5.25
CA SER A 23 -10.19 -6.78 -5.16
C SER A 23 -9.99 -6.34 -3.71
N LEU A 24 -11.01 -6.51 -2.86
CA LEU A 24 -10.92 -6.28 -1.42
C LEU A 24 -9.87 -7.19 -0.78
N LEU A 25 -9.97 -8.50 -1.01
CA LEU A 25 -9.02 -9.48 -0.46
C LEU A 25 -7.59 -9.21 -0.92
N ARG A 26 -7.39 -8.84 -2.19
CA ARG A 26 -6.06 -8.49 -2.71
C ARG A 26 -5.51 -7.22 -2.06
N THR A 27 -6.35 -6.25 -1.73
CA THR A 27 -5.88 -5.03 -1.05
C THR A 27 -5.63 -5.27 0.44
N ALA A 28 -6.52 -6.02 1.09
CA ALA A 28 -6.49 -6.30 2.53
C ALA A 28 -5.39 -7.29 2.92
N CYS A 29 -5.16 -8.34 2.13
CA CYS A 29 -4.34 -9.48 2.55
C CYS A 29 -2.98 -9.57 1.86
N LEU A 30 -2.74 -8.85 0.76
CA LEU A 30 -1.43 -8.86 0.10
C LEU A 30 -0.47 -7.86 0.73
N ASP A 31 0.81 -8.19 0.67
CA ASP A 31 1.88 -7.29 1.08
C ASP A 31 1.81 -5.98 0.26
N PRO A 32 1.55 -4.83 0.91
CA PRO A 32 1.50 -3.54 0.23
C PRO A 32 2.88 -3.09 -0.32
N GLY A 33 3.96 -3.70 0.15
CA GLY A 33 5.33 -3.38 -0.20
C GLY A 33 6.18 -3.04 1.02
N ILE A 34 6.11 -3.89 2.05
CA ILE A 34 6.90 -3.76 3.28
C ILE A 34 8.39 -3.84 2.94
N MET A 35 9.13 -2.84 3.41
CA MET A 35 10.59 -2.85 3.32
C MET A 35 11.16 -3.66 4.50
N PRO A 36 12.16 -4.52 4.25
CA PRO A 36 12.85 -5.21 5.32
C PRO A 36 13.50 -4.19 6.26
N ARG A 37 13.48 -4.49 7.56
CA ARG A 37 14.18 -3.66 8.57
C ARG A 37 15.68 -3.81 8.39
N GLY A 38 16.43 -2.73 8.63
CA GLY A 38 17.88 -2.74 8.54
C GLY A 38 18.52 -3.18 9.86
N ASP A 39 19.73 -3.71 9.77
CA ASP A 39 20.52 -4.12 10.94
C ASP A 39 20.89 -2.90 11.80
N PRO A 40 20.77 -2.97 13.14
CA PRO A 40 21.03 -1.84 14.03
C PRO A 40 22.35 -1.14 13.71
N LEU A 41 22.28 0.11 13.24
CA LEU A 41 23.48 0.88 12.90
C LEU A 41 23.98 1.63 14.15
N PRO A 42 25.30 1.78 14.33
CA PRO A 42 25.85 2.68 15.34
C PRO A 42 25.34 4.11 15.15
N ALA A 43 25.09 4.84 16.25
CA ALA A 43 24.54 6.20 16.20
C ALA A 43 25.36 7.18 15.32
N LEU A 44 26.68 6.96 15.21
CA LEU A 44 27.57 7.75 14.36
C LEU A 44 27.29 7.56 12.86
N GLU A 45 26.93 6.35 12.44
CA GLU A 45 26.56 6.06 11.05
C GLU A 45 25.17 6.60 10.72
N VAL A 46 24.23 6.52 11.66
CA VAL A 46 22.92 7.17 11.50
C VAL A 46 23.09 8.69 11.31
N PHE A 47 23.95 9.31 12.12
CA PHE A 47 24.24 10.74 12.02
C PHE A 47 24.89 11.12 10.68
N SER A 48 25.80 10.28 10.15
CA SER A 48 26.43 10.52 8.85
C SER A 48 25.43 10.39 7.70
N ILE A 49 24.53 9.41 7.75
CA ILE A 49 23.42 9.24 6.78
C ILE A 49 22.48 10.44 6.83
N LEU A 50 22.07 10.88 8.02
CA LEU A 50 21.20 12.06 8.17
C LEU A 50 21.86 13.34 7.64
N LYS A 51 23.17 13.52 7.87
CA LYS A 51 23.92 14.70 7.41
C LYS A 51 24.12 14.71 5.90
N THR A 52 24.43 13.56 5.30
CA THR A 52 24.54 13.41 3.83
C THR A 52 23.21 13.56 3.13
N ASN A 53 22.12 13.09 3.74
CA ASN A 53 20.77 13.23 3.20
C ASN A 53 20.28 14.68 3.16
N ARG A 54 20.70 15.54 4.10
CA ARG A 54 20.44 16.99 4.03
C ARG A 54 21.15 17.69 2.88
N ALA A 55 22.25 17.11 2.36
CA ALA A 55 23.07 17.71 1.32
C ALA A 55 22.63 17.33 -0.11
N LYS A 56 21.78 16.32 -0.28
CA LYS A 56 21.22 15.95 -1.59
C LYS A 56 19.84 16.61 -1.81
N PRO A 57 19.56 17.16 -3.01
CA PRO A 57 18.25 17.74 -3.34
C PRO A 57 17.12 16.69 -3.36
N TYR A 58 17.46 15.40 -3.44
CA TYR A 58 16.56 14.28 -3.16
C TYR A 58 16.65 13.93 -1.67
N SER A 59 15.66 14.36 -0.89
CA SER A 59 15.62 14.18 0.56
C SER A 59 15.35 12.72 0.90
N HIS A 60 16.42 11.97 1.15
CA HIS A 60 16.29 10.69 1.84
C HIS A 60 15.98 10.99 3.32
N HIS A 61 14.98 10.34 3.89
CA HIS A 61 14.71 10.42 5.32
C HIS A 61 15.04 9.08 5.95
N PHE A 62 15.61 9.09 7.15
CA PHE A 62 15.89 7.87 7.88
C PHE A 62 14.73 7.57 8.82
N CYS A 63 14.28 6.31 8.84
CA CYS A 63 13.30 5.85 9.81
C CYS A 63 14.04 5.18 10.97
N ASP A 64 14.04 5.82 12.14
CA ASP A 64 14.71 5.28 13.34
C ASP A 64 14.04 4.00 13.86
N ILE A 65 12.74 3.82 13.62
CA ILE A 65 11.95 2.67 14.12
C ILE A 65 12.27 1.39 13.35
N CYS A 66 12.38 1.50 12.03
CA CYS A 66 12.70 0.39 11.14
C CYS A 66 14.19 0.33 10.81
N ASN A 67 14.96 1.34 11.22
CA ASN A 67 16.39 1.50 11.01
C ASN A 67 16.77 1.37 9.53
N ILE A 68 16.11 2.17 8.68
CA ILE A 68 16.30 2.15 7.23
C ILE A 68 16.25 3.56 6.63
N ALA A 69 17.02 3.75 5.54
CA ALA A 69 16.95 4.94 4.73
C ALA A 69 15.76 4.87 3.75
N CYS A 70 14.72 5.63 4.03
CA CYS A 70 13.59 5.83 3.14
C CYS A 70 13.94 6.91 2.10
N GLY A 71 14.36 6.46 0.92
CA GLY A 71 14.66 7.36 -0.20
C GLY A 71 13.41 8.03 -0.78
N SER A 72 13.54 9.30 -1.17
CA SER A 72 12.50 10.03 -1.91
C SER A 72 12.13 9.33 -3.24
N ASP A 73 13.11 8.70 -3.92
CA ASP A 73 12.89 7.96 -5.17
C ASP A 73 11.95 6.77 -5.01
N MET A 74 12.02 6.09 -3.85
CA MET A 74 11.14 4.99 -3.51
C MET A 74 9.79 5.46 -2.97
N LYS A 75 9.63 6.76 -2.70
CA LYS A 75 8.49 7.37 -2.00
C LYS A 75 8.09 6.58 -0.74
N ALA A 76 9.09 6.07 -0.03
CA ALA A 76 8.86 5.18 1.08
C ALA A 76 8.52 5.95 2.35
N LYS A 77 7.57 5.49 3.17
CA LYS A 77 7.22 6.14 4.46
C LYS A 77 6.87 5.11 5.52
N HIS A 78 7.05 5.48 6.78
CA HIS A 78 6.68 4.66 7.92
C HIS A 78 5.19 4.81 8.26
N CYS A 79 4.45 3.69 8.27
CA CYS A 79 3.10 3.66 8.82
C CYS A 79 3.17 3.31 10.31
N LYS A 80 2.81 4.26 11.17
CA LYS A 80 2.79 4.05 12.63
C LYS A 80 1.81 2.94 13.06
N ARG A 81 0.67 2.81 12.38
CA ARG A 81 -0.37 1.82 12.73
C ARG A 81 0.06 0.39 12.39
N CYS A 82 0.71 0.19 11.25
CA CYS A 82 1.25 -1.12 10.86
C CYS A 82 2.68 -1.36 11.33
N ASN A 83 3.33 -0.36 11.95
CA ASN A 83 4.71 -0.39 12.41
C ASN A 83 5.72 -0.88 11.34
N ASN A 84 5.52 -0.45 10.10
CA ASN A 84 6.33 -0.87 8.96
C ASN A 84 6.53 0.28 7.98
N CYS A 85 7.70 0.32 7.36
CA CYS A 85 7.97 1.20 6.23
C CYS A 85 7.54 0.55 4.93
N LEU A 86 6.94 1.34 4.05
CA LEU A 86 6.30 0.86 2.83
C LEU A 86 6.80 1.64 1.62
N VAL A 87 7.14 0.93 0.54
CA VAL A 87 7.55 1.55 -0.74
C VAL A 87 6.33 2.13 -1.45
N GLY A 88 6.43 3.37 -1.91
CA GLY A 88 5.32 4.09 -2.54
C GLY A 88 4.09 4.13 -1.62
N PHE A 89 4.32 4.45 -0.35
CA PHE A 89 3.26 4.56 0.64
C PHE A 89 2.28 5.66 0.26
N ASP A 90 1.00 5.32 0.19
CA ASP A 90 -0.09 6.27 0.02
C ASP A 90 -0.72 6.59 1.37
N HIS A 91 -1.44 5.62 1.95
CA HIS A 91 -2.10 5.78 3.24
C HIS A 91 -2.31 4.45 3.96
N HIS A 92 -2.68 4.51 5.24
CA HIS A 92 -3.29 3.39 5.93
C HIS A 92 -4.81 3.51 5.81
N CYS A 93 -5.47 2.48 5.27
CA CYS A 93 -6.90 2.50 5.06
C CYS A 93 -7.61 1.72 6.18
N GLU A 94 -8.39 2.40 7.01
CA GLU A 94 -9.16 1.75 8.08
C GLU A 94 -10.20 0.76 7.52
N TRP A 95 -10.77 1.05 6.34
CA TRP A 95 -11.81 0.23 5.72
C TRP A 95 -11.28 -1.11 5.20
N VAL A 96 -10.06 -1.08 4.66
CA VAL A 96 -9.39 -2.27 4.15
C VAL A 96 -8.66 -3.01 5.27
N GLY A 97 -8.33 -2.32 6.37
CA GLY A 97 -7.56 -2.87 7.48
C GLY A 97 -6.08 -3.08 7.16
N ASN A 98 -5.59 -2.50 6.06
CA ASN A 98 -4.20 -2.63 5.60
C ASN A 98 -3.72 -1.29 5.01
N CYS A 99 -2.41 -1.16 4.86
CA CYS A 99 -1.85 -0.04 4.12
C CYS A 99 -2.08 -0.20 2.62
N VAL A 100 -2.29 0.93 1.96
CA VAL A 100 -2.27 1.04 0.51
C VAL A 100 -0.91 1.61 0.10
N ALA A 101 -0.17 0.84 -0.68
CA ALA A 101 1.13 1.24 -1.19
C ALA A 101 1.38 0.60 -2.56
N LYS A 102 2.57 0.80 -3.12
CA LYS A 102 2.88 0.51 -4.53
C LYS A 102 2.41 -0.87 -5.02
N ARG A 103 2.52 -1.93 -4.20
CA ARG A 103 2.25 -3.30 -4.65
C ARG A 103 0.76 -3.67 -4.65
N ASN A 104 -0.05 -3.09 -3.77
CA ASN A 104 -1.50 -3.33 -3.73
C ASN A 104 -2.34 -2.17 -4.29
N TYR A 105 -1.72 -1.06 -4.68
CA TYR A 105 -2.40 0.11 -5.26
C TYR A 105 -3.31 -0.21 -6.46
N PRO A 106 -2.92 -1.06 -7.44
CA PRO A 106 -3.83 -1.40 -8.54
C PRO A 106 -5.08 -2.15 -8.10
N ALA A 107 -4.95 -3.04 -7.10
CA ALA A 107 -6.09 -3.76 -6.54
C ALA A 107 -7.03 -2.81 -5.77
N TYR A 108 -6.46 -1.81 -5.09
CA TYR A 108 -7.24 -0.76 -4.44
C TYR A 108 -8.02 0.09 -5.45
N LEU A 109 -7.41 0.50 -6.56
CA LEU A 109 -8.11 1.22 -7.62
C LEU A 109 -9.22 0.39 -8.26
N LEU A 110 -8.99 -0.91 -8.48
CA LEU A 110 -10.02 -1.80 -8.99
C LEU A 110 -11.17 -1.97 -7.99
N LEU A 111 -10.86 -2.05 -6.68
CA LEU A 111 -11.86 -2.06 -5.61
C LEU A 111 -12.72 -0.79 -5.69
N LEU A 112 -12.10 0.40 -5.67
CA LEU A 112 -12.82 1.68 -5.77
C LEU A 112 -13.69 1.78 -7.03
N GLY A 113 -13.17 1.37 -8.18
CA GLY A 113 -13.95 1.32 -9.42
C GLY A 113 -15.13 0.36 -9.32
N SER A 114 -14.91 -0.85 -8.82
CA SER A 114 -15.94 -1.90 -8.71
C SER A 114 -17.08 -1.55 -7.75
N ILE A 115 -16.82 -0.75 -6.71
CA ILE A 115 -17.87 -0.30 -5.76
C ILE A 115 -18.56 0.99 -6.21
N THR A 116 -17.98 1.74 -7.15
CA THR A 116 -18.55 3.00 -7.66
C THR A 116 -19.41 2.78 -8.91
N TYR A 117 -19.00 1.84 -9.77
CA TYR A 117 -19.65 1.54 -11.05
C TYR A 117 -20.33 0.15 -11.10
N GLY A 118 -20.40 -0.53 -9.95
CA GLY A 118 -20.99 -1.87 -9.79
C GLY A 118 -22.47 -1.85 -9.41
#